data_AF-A0A2Y9AU45-F1
#
_entry.id   AF-A0A2Y9AU45-F1
#
_cell.length_a   1.000
_cell.length_b   1.000
_cell.length_c   1.000
_cell.angle_alpha   90.00
_cell.angle_beta   90.00
_cell.angle_gamma   90.00
#
_symmetry.space_group_name_H-M   'P 1'
#
loop_
_entity.id
_entity.type
_entity.pdbx_description
1 polymer ?
#
loop_
_entity_poly.entity_id
_entity_poly.type
_entity_poly.pdbx_seq_one_letter_code
_entity_poly.pdbx_strand_id
1 'polypeptide(L)'
;MRASRPAQVPDTHKTPEVKAWLSQHPRFRLHFTPTSASWLYLVERFFAEITAKRIRRGSDTSVGDLEAAIYDYLLQHNAGPKTFTWTKSAQNILARERRALDALDEIRGNR
;
A
#
# COMPACT_ATOMS: atom_id res chain seq x y z
N MET A 1 -19.33 0.73 -32.22
CA MET A 1 -19.85 1.32 -30.97
C MET A 1 -18.74 1.28 -29.93
N ARG A 2 -18.00 2.38 -29.71
CA ARG A 2 -16.93 2.44 -28.69
C ARG A 2 -17.59 2.71 -27.34
N ALA A 3 -17.50 1.76 -26.42
CA ALA A 3 -17.83 2.00 -25.01
C ALA A 3 -16.84 3.03 -24.45
N SER A 4 -17.32 4.23 -24.15
CA SER A 4 -16.57 5.24 -23.40
C SER A 4 -16.26 4.67 -22.03
N ARG A 5 -14.96 4.53 -21.70
CA ARG A 5 -14.52 4.29 -20.33
C ARG A 5 -15.03 5.44 -19.45
N PRO A 6 -15.62 5.16 -18.27
CA PRO A 6 -15.93 6.22 -17.33
C PRO A 6 -14.65 6.97 -16.95
N ALA A 7 -14.75 8.30 -16.85
CA ALA A 7 -13.65 9.14 -16.40
C ALA A 7 -13.14 8.63 -15.04
N GLN A 8 -11.86 8.26 -14.96
CA GLN A 8 -11.22 7.96 -13.69
C GLN A 8 -11.27 9.21 -12.82
N VAL A 9 -11.76 9.06 -11.58
CA VAL A 9 -11.62 10.07 -10.54
C VAL A 9 -10.14 10.49 -10.49
N PRO A 10 -9.80 11.79 -10.55
CA PRO A 10 -8.42 12.21 -10.51
C PRO A 10 -7.80 11.80 -9.18
N ASP A 11 -6.76 10.97 -9.27
CA ASP A 11 -5.92 10.57 -8.15
C ASP A 11 -5.44 11.82 -7.40
N THR A 12 -5.75 11.90 -6.10
CA THR A 12 -5.42 13.04 -5.24
C THR A 12 -3.92 13.34 -5.22
N HIS A 13 -3.07 12.38 -5.58
CA HIS A 13 -1.63 12.54 -5.68
C HIS A 13 -1.13 13.03 -7.05
N LYS A 14 -2.02 13.23 -8.03
CA LYS A 14 -1.66 13.57 -9.42
C LYS A 14 -2.38 14.80 -9.97
N THR A 15 -3.01 15.59 -9.10
CA THR A 15 -3.68 16.82 -9.51
C THR A 15 -2.68 17.84 -10.08
N PRO A 16 -3.13 18.80 -10.91
CA PRO A 16 -2.27 19.87 -11.40
C PRO A 16 -1.55 20.64 -10.29
N GLU A 17 -2.23 20.88 -9.17
CA GLU A 17 -1.69 21.59 -8.01
C GLU A 17 -0.55 20.80 -7.36
N VAL A 18 -0.73 19.49 -7.17
CA VAL A 18 0.33 18.62 -6.61
C VAL A 18 1.53 18.57 -7.55
N LYS A 19 1.32 18.47 -8.87
CA LYS A 19 2.41 18.47 -9.85
C LYS A 19 3.17 19.80 -9.86
N ALA A 20 2.46 20.92 -9.79
CA ALA A 20 3.05 22.25 -9.73
C ALA A 20 3.84 22.47 -8.44
N TRP A 21 3.39 21.91 -7.32
CA TRP A 21 4.14 21.94 -6.07
C TRP A 21 5.41 21.08 -6.17
N LEU A 22 5.32 19.85 -6.68
CA LEU A 22 6.47 18.95 -6.81
C LEU A 22 7.57 19.51 -7.73
N SER A 23 7.19 20.21 -8.81
CA SER A 23 8.18 20.85 -9.70
C SER A 23 8.98 21.94 -9.01
N GLN A 24 8.40 22.60 -8.01
CA GLN A 24 9.07 23.61 -7.18
C GLN A 24 9.90 23.01 -6.04
N HIS A 25 9.74 21.71 -5.74
CA HIS A 25 10.37 21.05 -4.60
C HIS A 25 11.21 19.82 -5.03
N PRO A 26 12.38 20.04 -5.66
CA PRO A 26 13.19 18.96 -6.26
C PRO A 26 13.79 17.98 -5.24
N ARG A 27 13.69 18.28 -3.93
CA ARG A 27 14.04 17.35 -2.85
C ARG A 27 13.19 16.07 -2.88
N PHE A 28 11.96 16.14 -3.39
CA PHE A 28 11.06 15.00 -3.43
C PHE A 28 11.17 14.27 -4.77
N ARG A 29 11.64 13.03 -4.75
CA ARG A 29 11.61 12.10 -5.90
C ARG A 29 10.57 11.02 -5.63
N LEU A 30 9.51 11.01 -6.45
CA LEU A 30 8.41 10.05 -6.28
C LEU A 30 8.74 8.73 -6.98
N HIS A 31 8.62 7.64 -6.24
CA HIS A 31 8.66 6.28 -6.76
C HIS A 31 7.27 5.67 -6.62
N PHE A 32 6.58 5.46 -7.74
CA PHE A 32 5.26 4.85 -7.75
C PHE A 32 5.39 3.33 -7.88
N THR A 33 4.68 2.60 -7.03
CA THR A 33 4.50 1.16 -7.21
C THR A 33 3.60 0.89 -8.42
N PRO A 34 3.85 -0.19 -9.19
CA PRO A 34 2.96 -0.57 -10.30
C PRO A 34 1.50 -0.74 -9.84
N THR A 35 0.56 -0.52 -10.76
CA THR A 35 -0.85 -0.80 -10.51
C THR A 35 -1.03 -2.25 -10.03
N SER A 36 -1.88 -2.45 -9.03
CA SER A 36 -2.11 -3.76 -8.38
C SER A 36 -0.92 -4.34 -7.59
N ALA A 37 0.14 -3.56 -7.36
CA ALA A 37 1.27 -3.95 -6.52
C ALA A 37 1.18 -3.39 -5.09
N SER A 38 -0.02 -3.32 -4.51
CA SER A 38 -0.23 -2.81 -3.13
C SER A 38 0.55 -3.60 -2.08
N TRP A 39 0.90 -4.86 -2.38
CA TRP A 39 1.76 -5.69 -1.54
C TRP A 39 3.14 -5.07 -1.29
N LEU A 40 3.65 -4.18 -2.16
CA LEU A 40 4.91 -3.45 -2.00
C LEU A 40 4.78 -2.20 -1.10
N TYR A 41 3.56 -1.79 -0.75
CA TYR A 41 3.32 -0.55 -0.02
C TYR A 41 3.54 -0.76 1.50
N LEU A 42 4.68 -0.27 2.01
CA LEU A 42 5.06 -0.44 3.43
C LEU A 42 4.08 0.24 4.40
N VAL A 43 3.44 1.34 3.99
CA VAL A 43 2.43 2.02 4.82
C VAL A 43 1.19 1.14 5.01
N GLU A 44 0.76 0.40 3.99
CA GLU A 44 -0.32 -0.60 4.14
C GLU A 44 0.07 -1.73 5.09
N ARG A 45 1.34 -2.16 5.06
CA ARG A 45 1.86 -3.14 6.03
C ARG A 45 1.83 -2.61 7.46
N PHE A 46 2.25 -1.36 7.66
CA PHE A 46 2.19 -0.70 8.96
C PHE A 46 0.73 -0.63 9.47
N PHE A 47 -0.22 -0.24 8.62
CA PHE A 47 -1.63 -0.21 9.01
C PHE A 47 -2.19 -1.58 9.40
N ALA A 48 -1.82 -2.64 8.68
CA ALA A 48 -2.20 -3.99 9.06
C ALA A 48 -1.62 -4.38 10.44
N GLU A 49 -0.37 -3.97 10.71
CA GLU A 49 0.32 -4.28 11.97
C GLU A 49 -0.30 -3.57 13.17
N ILE A 50 -0.45 -2.24 13.13
CA ILE A 50 -1.09 -1.48 14.22
C ILE A 50 -2.54 -1.91 14.44
N THR A 51 -3.25 -2.27 13.35
CA THR A 51 -4.61 -2.80 13.44
C THR A 51 -4.67 -4.09 14.26
N ALA A 52 -3.76 -5.03 13.98
CA ALA A 52 -3.74 -6.34 14.66
C ALA A 52 -3.18 -6.26 16.09
N LYS A 53 -2.21 -5.38 16.33
CA LYS A 53 -1.48 -5.31 17.61
C LYS A 53 -2.10 -4.34 18.62
N ARG A 54 -2.67 -3.22 18.18
CA ARG A 54 -3.22 -2.18 19.08
C ARG A 54 -4.72 -1.95 18.89
N ILE A 55 -5.18 -1.70 17.66
CA ILE A 55 -6.54 -1.18 17.44
C ILE A 55 -7.60 -2.25 17.76
N ARG A 56 -7.49 -3.46 17.18
CA ARG A 56 -8.47 -4.53 17.41
C ARG A 56 -8.44 -5.12 18.83
N ARG A 57 -7.40 -4.82 19.60
CA ARG A 57 -7.24 -5.28 20.99
C ARG A 57 -7.63 -4.19 22.00
N GLY A 58 -7.79 -2.95 21.54
CA GLY A 58 -8.23 -1.83 22.34
C GLY A 58 -9.75 -1.80 22.51
N SER A 59 -10.21 -1.00 23.45
CA SER A 59 -11.63 -0.64 23.62
C SER A 59 -11.69 0.84 23.95
N ASP A 60 -11.22 1.64 23.00
CA ASP A 60 -11.08 3.08 23.16
C ASP A 60 -12.48 3.73 23.08
N THR A 61 -12.84 4.55 24.07
CA THR A 61 -14.22 5.07 24.25
C THR A 61 -14.48 6.41 23.57
N SER A 62 -13.43 7.03 23.04
CA SER A 62 -13.48 8.30 22.34
C SER A 62 -12.42 8.37 21.23
N VAL A 63 -12.55 9.35 20.34
CA VAL A 63 -11.51 9.63 19.33
C VAL A 63 -10.19 9.99 19.99
N GLY A 64 -10.21 10.78 21.07
CA GLY A 64 -9.00 11.16 21.80
C GLY A 64 -8.28 9.97 22.44
N ASP A 65 -9.04 9.00 22.95
CA ASP A 65 -8.46 7.75 23.49
C ASP A 65 -7.78 6.94 22.38
N LEU A 66 -8.40 6.85 21.20
CA LEU A 66 -7.82 6.17 20.04
C LEU A 66 -6.58 6.89 19.51
N GLU A 67 -6.56 8.22 19.49
CA GLU A 67 -5.39 9.00 19.10
C GLU A 67 -4.23 8.76 20.07
N ALA A 68 -4.48 8.87 21.38
CA ALA A 68 -3.48 8.60 22.41
C ALA A 68 -2.91 7.17 22.29
N ALA A 69 -3.78 6.20 22.06
CA ALA A 69 -3.43 4.81 21.79
C ALA A 69 -2.49 4.63 20.60
N ILE A 70 -2.76 5.33 19.49
CA ILE A 70 -1.96 5.29 18.28
C ILE A 70 -0.59 5.96 18.52
N TYR A 71 -0.56 7.12 19.19
CA TYR A 71 0.69 7.81 19.52
C TYR A 71 1.59 7.00 20.45
N ASP A 72 1.03 6.37 21.48
CA ASP A 72 1.77 5.48 22.37
C ASP A 72 2.36 4.28 21.61
N TYR A 73 1.56 3.64 20.75
CA TYR A 73 2.04 2.56 19.89
C TYR A 73 3.19 3.01 18.98
N LEU A 74 3.07 4.20 18.37
CA LEU A 74 4.11 4.76 17.50
C LEU A 74 5.41 5.02 18.27
N LEU A 75 5.34 5.59 19.47
CA LEU A 75 6.51 5.83 20.32
C LEU A 75 7.24 4.53 20.64
N GLN A 76 6.50 3.49 21.06
CA GLN A 76 7.08 2.18 21.38
C GLN A 76 7.65 1.48 20.14
N HIS A 77 6.93 1.52 19.01
CA HIS A 77 7.38 0.93 17.76
C HIS A 77 8.66 1.59 17.24
N ASN A 78 8.76 2.92 17.35
CA ASN A 78 9.91 3.70 16.91
C ASN A 78 11.11 3.64 17.86
N ALA A 79 10.92 3.28 19.14
CA ALA A 79 12.02 3.09 20.09
C ALA A 79 12.92 1.90 19.72
N GLY A 80 12.39 0.91 18.99
CA GLY A 80 13.13 -0.26 18.52
C GLY A 80 12.67 -0.68 17.13
N PRO A 81 12.96 0.12 16.09
CA PRO A 81 12.41 -0.11 14.76
C PRO A 81 12.95 -1.42 14.20
N LYS A 82 12.06 -2.26 13.68
CA LYS A 82 12.44 -3.50 12.99
C LYS A 82 12.34 -3.29 11.50
N THR A 83 13.44 -3.52 10.80
CA THR A 83 13.43 -3.50 9.34
C THR A 83 12.45 -4.56 8.84
N PHE A 84 11.57 -4.15 7.93
CA PHE A 84 10.74 -5.09 7.20
C PHE A 84 11.60 -5.88 6.22
N THR A 85 11.67 -7.20 6.41
CA THR A 85 12.45 -8.10 5.56
C THR A 85 11.51 -8.98 4.74
N TRP A 86 11.65 -8.92 3.42
CA TRP A 86 10.96 -9.83 2.50
C TRP A 86 11.48 -11.26 2.71
N THR A 87 10.59 -12.19 3.09
CA THR A 87 10.97 -13.59 3.32
C THR A 87 10.97 -14.44 2.06
N LYS A 88 10.40 -13.93 0.97
CA LYS A 88 10.36 -14.60 -0.35
C LYS A 88 11.23 -13.83 -1.32
N SER A 89 12.08 -14.54 -2.06
CA SER A 89 12.87 -13.95 -3.14
C SER A 89 11.97 -13.47 -4.28
N ALA A 90 12.46 -12.49 -5.05
CA ALA A 90 11.76 -12.00 -6.24
C ALA A 90 11.48 -13.15 -7.22
N GLN A 91 12.43 -14.07 -7.41
CA GLN A 91 12.28 -15.24 -8.27
C GLN A 91 11.11 -16.12 -7.82
N ASN A 92 10.96 -16.35 -6.51
CA ASN A 92 9.85 -17.14 -5.97
C ASN A 92 8.49 -16.47 -6.19
N ILE A 93 8.44 -15.14 -6.06
CA ILE A 93 7.22 -14.34 -6.30
C ILE A 93 6.83 -14.42 -7.77
N LEU A 94 7.77 -14.13 -8.68
CA LEU A 94 7.55 -14.13 -10.13
C LEU A 94 7.16 -15.52 -10.64
N ALA A 95 7.79 -16.59 -10.14
CA ALA A 95 7.42 -17.96 -10.51
C ALA A 95 5.98 -18.30 -10.06
N ARG A 96 5.55 -17.83 -8.89
CA ARG A 96 4.17 -18.04 -8.41
C ARG A 96 3.16 -17.25 -9.23
N GLU A 97 3.48 -16.00 -9.56
CA GLU A 97 2.64 -15.16 -10.43
C GLU A 97 2.48 -15.80 -11.81
N ARG A 98 3.58 -16.28 -12.41
CA ARG A 98 3.54 -16.94 -13.72
C ARG A 98 2.63 -18.17 -13.71
N ARG A 99 2.75 -19.05 -12.71
CA ARG A 99 1.86 -20.21 -12.56
C ARG A 99 0.38 -19.82 -12.44
N ALA A 100 0.08 -18.72 -11.75
CA ALA A 100 -1.29 -18.24 -11.63
C ALA A 100 -1.84 -17.72 -12.96
N LEU A 101 -1.00 -17.02 -13.75
CA LEU A 101 -1.37 -16.56 -15.09
C LEU A 101 -1.59 -17.74 -16.06
N ASP A 102 -0.70 -18.73 -16.05
CA ASP A 102 -0.83 -19.91 -16.93
C ASP A 102 -2.13 -20.68 -16.63
N ALA A 103 -2.49 -20.85 -15.35
CA ALA A 103 -3.76 -21.47 -14.94
C ALA A 103 -4.98 -20.62 -15.36
N LEU A 104 -4.86 -19.29 -15.32
CA LEU A 104 -5.92 -18.40 -15.76
C LEU A 104 -6.15 -18.48 -17.28
N ASP A 105 -5.08 -18.63 -18.06
CA ASP A 105 -5.16 -18.78 -19.51
C ASP A 105 -5.80 -20.12 -19.91
N GLU A 106 -5.54 -21.20 -19.17
CA GLU A 106 -6.25 -22.49 -19.33
C GLU A 106 -7.75 -22.33 -19.12
N ILE A 107 -8.16 -21.66 -18.04
CA ILE A 107 -9.58 -21.43 -17.73
C ILE A 107 -10.26 -20.58 -18.81
N ARG A 108 -9.52 -19.63 -19.40
CA ARG A 108 -10.05 -18.74 -20.45
C ARG A 108 -10.09 -19.38 -21.83
N GLY A 109 -9.45 -20.53 -22.04
CA GLY A 109 -9.33 -21.17 -23.35
C GLY A 109 -8.42 -20.40 -24.32
N ASN A 110 -7.51 -19.57 -23.80
CA ASN A 110 -6.61 -18.71 -24.59
C ASN A 110 -5.30 -19.40 -24.99
N ARG A 111 -5.23 -20.74 -24.91
CA ARG A 111 -4.01 -21.51 -25.16
C ARG A 111 -3.93 -22.03 -26.57
#